data_AF-A0A6J1Q9A8-F1
#
_entry.id   AF-A0A6J1Q9A8-F1
#
_cell.length_a   1.000
_cell.length_b   1.000
_cell.length_c   1.000
_cell.angle_alpha   90.00
_cell.angle_beta   90.00
_cell.angle_gamma   90.00
#
_symmetry.space_group_name_H-M   'P 1'
#
loop_
_entity.id
_entity.type
_entity.pdbx_description
1 polymer ?
#
loop_
_entity_poly.entity_id
_entity_poly.type
_entity_poly.pdbx_seq_one_letter_code
_entity_poly.pdbx_strand_id
1 'polypeptide(L)'
;MIAKDNLPFRTVEKEGFKIYTNALLPLYKIPSRKTITYLMEQKYDLLSSMMKTQLSQVQYLSLTTDIWTESLNMKSFLGLTAHFLVDEHHKSVTIGVVEMTERHQSEYLKNWLLSLIDKWNIHMKSIVVVVSDNAANIKKAIVDAFGVDKHFACFAHTLNLVLAKIIDGDEIVKNFCAKIKKIVTFFKKSVIAADKLRLHSDLKLIQSVETRWNSTYSMLERFIQLSEKINCILLQCPTAPPMLTASELQSTKEFVTLLEPFEHATKIICGEYYLTASKVIPIVNTLKNKLQTLQPSTDIGRHFTKVLKDEFMKRFEDYEQKSLIAMATILDPRFKNISFIDEVACSQAINQITRFINSEVTDTNREFQNQRENLDSDNNDINDKTNFWSYHENRVRPKDIWKPVLKNTALTLESVSTSTQLSASTD
;
A
#
# COMPACT_ATOMS: atom_id res chain seq x y z
N MET A 1 -27.31 -9.91 3.89
CA MET A 1 -27.68 -8.48 3.95
C MET A 1 -26.98 -7.77 5.10
N ILE A 2 -27.49 -7.79 6.34
CA ILE A 2 -26.97 -6.97 7.47
C ILE A 2 -25.43 -7.04 7.62
N ALA A 3 -24.86 -8.24 7.75
CA ALA A 3 -23.40 -8.41 7.87
C ALA A 3 -22.64 -8.17 6.54
N LYS A 4 -23.28 -8.42 5.40
CA LYS A 4 -22.62 -8.37 4.08
C LYS A 4 -22.53 -6.95 3.54
N ASP A 5 -23.55 -6.14 3.85
CA ASP A 5 -23.75 -4.79 3.33
C ASP A 5 -23.56 -3.73 4.43
N ASN A 6 -23.04 -4.12 5.60
CA ASN A 6 -22.77 -3.26 6.75
C ASN A 6 -23.98 -2.40 7.18
N LEU A 7 -25.17 -2.99 7.19
CA LEU A 7 -26.39 -2.26 7.55
C LEU A 7 -26.56 -2.19 9.07
N PRO A 8 -27.12 -1.09 9.61
CA PRO A 8 -27.47 -1.02 11.02
C PRO A 8 -28.40 -2.16 11.42
N PHE A 9 -28.23 -2.73 12.62
CA PHE A 9 -29.10 -3.82 13.10
C PHE A 9 -30.57 -3.41 13.18
N ARG A 10 -30.85 -2.11 13.35
CA ARG A 10 -32.21 -1.55 13.32
C ARG A 10 -32.90 -1.64 11.95
N THR A 11 -32.19 -2.05 10.90
CA THR A 11 -32.75 -2.20 9.55
C THR A 11 -33.98 -3.11 9.53
N VAL A 12 -33.98 -4.19 10.33
CA VAL A 12 -35.13 -5.11 10.43
C VAL A 12 -36.38 -4.48 11.05
N GLU A 13 -36.24 -3.33 11.73
CA GLU A 13 -37.34 -2.63 12.36
C GLU A 13 -37.92 -1.51 11.47
N LYS A 14 -37.23 -1.15 10.38
CA LYS A 14 -37.67 -0.09 9.45
C LYS A 14 -38.93 -0.50 8.70
N GLU A 15 -39.86 0.44 8.56
CA GLU A 15 -41.16 0.22 7.93
C GLU A 15 -41.06 -0.37 6.51
N GLY A 16 -40.25 0.25 5.65
CA GLY A 16 -40.07 -0.24 4.28
C GLY A 16 -39.52 -1.67 4.21
N PHE A 17 -38.60 -2.05 5.11
CA PHE A 17 -38.09 -3.41 5.19
C PHE A 17 -39.19 -4.40 5.60
N LYS A 18 -40.02 -4.03 6.58
CA LYS A 18 -41.15 -4.86 7.03
C LYS A 18 -42.18 -5.08 5.92
N ILE A 19 -42.56 -4.02 5.22
CA ILE A 19 -43.50 -4.11 4.09
C ILE A 19 -42.93 -5.02 3.00
N TYR A 20 -41.67 -4.81 2.61
CA TYR A 20 -40.98 -5.63 1.61
C TYR A 20 -40.95 -7.11 2.00
N THR A 21 -40.53 -7.44 3.22
CA THR A 21 -40.45 -8.83 3.68
C THR A 21 -41.82 -9.48 3.80
N ASN A 22 -42.83 -8.76 4.31
CA ASN A 22 -44.19 -9.29 4.43
C ASN A 22 -44.89 -9.46 3.07
N ALA A 23 -44.55 -8.66 2.06
CA ALA A 23 -45.04 -8.86 0.70
C ALA A 23 -44.45 -10.13 0.06
N LEU A 24 -43.19 -10.46 0.37
CA LEU A 24 -42.52 -11.68 -0.12
C LEU A 24 -42.97 -12.94 0.61
N LEU A 25 -43.06 -12.88 1.94
CA LEU A 25 -43.44 -14.02 2.78
C LEU A 25 -44.30 -13.55 3.96
N PRO A 26 -45.64 -13.45 3.79
CA PRO A 26 -46.54 -12.83 4.77
C PRO A 26 -46.53 -13.45 6.18
N LEU A 27 -46.16 -14.73 6.29
CA LEU A 27 -46.12 -15.46 7.57
C LEU A 27 -44.73 -15.42 8.25
N TYR A 28 -43.74 -14.81 7.62
CA TYR A 28 -42.39 -14.72 8.19
C TYR A 28 -42.36 -13.73 9.36
N LYS A 29 -41.96 -14.23 10.54
CA LYS A 29 -41.76 -13.38 11.71
C LYS A 29 -40.38 -12.75 11.65
N ILE A 30 -40.34 -11.48 11.26
CA ILE A 30 -39.11 -10.70 11.18
C ILE A 30 -38.48 -10.62 12.59
N PRO A 31 -37.20 -11.02 12.76
CA PRO A 31 -36.53 -10.94 14.05
C PRO A 31 -36.38 -9.49 14.52
N SER A 32 -36.44 -9.28 15.83
CA SER A 32 -36.21 -7.95 16.43
C SER A 32 -34.75 -7.52 16.29
N ARG A 33 -34.45 -6.22 16.48
CA ARG A 33 -33.06 -5.75 16.55
C ARG A 33 -32.25 -6.52 17.59
N LYS A 34 -32.82 -6.80 18.77
CA LYS A 34 -32.15 -7.55 19.84
C LYS A 34 -31.81 -8.97 19.39
N THR A 35 -32.74 -9.64 18.72
CA THR A 35 -32.52 -10.99 18.16
C THR A 35 -31.41 -10.98 17.11
N ILE A 36 -31.41 -9.99 16.21
CA ILE A 36 -30.33 -9.83 15.22
C ILE A 36 -28.98 -9.58 15.88
N THR A 37 -28.92 -8.73 16.92
CA THR A 37 -27.67 -8.49 17.67
C THR A 37 -27.12 -9.79 18.24
N TYR A 38 -27.96 -10.56 18.95
CA TYR A 38 -27.57 -11.85 19.52
C TYR A 38 -27.09 -12.86 18.46
N LEU A 39 -27.79 -12.95 17.32
CA LEU A 39 -27.37 -13.81 16.21
C LEU A 39 -26.04 -13.35 15.58
N MET A 40 -25.78 -12.04 15.55
CA MET A 40 -24.52 -11.49 15.05
C MET A 40 -23.35 -11.81 16.00
N GLU A 41 -23.57 -11.69 17.31
CA GLU A 41 -22.59 -12.04 18.34
C GLU A 41 -22.23 -13.53 18.27
N GLN A 42 -23.21 -14.43 18.22
CA GLN A 42 -22.94 -15.86 18.03
C GLN A 42 -22.17 -16.15 16.74
N LYS A 43 -22.55 -15.49 15.64
CA LYS A 43 -21.85 -15.64 14.37
C LYS A 43 -20.41 -15.14 14.47
N TYR A 44 -20.17 -14.04 15.18
CA TYR A 44 -18.84 -13.53 15.46
C TYR A 44 -18.03 -14.51 16.30
N ASP A 45 -18.59 -15.07 17.37
CA ASP A 45 -17.89 -16.03 18.23
C ASP A 45 -17.45 -17.28 17.46
N LEU A 46 -18.34 -17.81 16.62
CA LEU A 46 -18.02 -18.94 15.74
C LEU A 46 -16.89 -18.60 14.75
N LEU A 47 -17.06 -17.51 13.99
CA LEU A 47 -16.10 -17.14 12.94
C LEU A 47 -14.75 -16.70 13.51
N SER A 48 -14.76 -15.97 14.63
CA SER A 48 -13.54 -15.57 15.32
C SER A 48 -12.81 -16.78 15.87
N SER A 49 -13.50 -17.75 16.45
CA SER A 49 -12.88 -19.00 16.92
C SER A 49 -12.19 -19.77 15.78
N MET A 50 -12.88 -19.94 14.65
CA MET A 50 -12.29 -20.57 13.45
C MET A 50 -11.05 -19.79 12.95
N MET A 51 -11.13 -18.46 12.95
CA MET A 51 -10.03 -17.62 12.51
C MET A 51 -8.83 -17.66 13.47
N LYS A 52 -9.06 -17.73 14.78
CA LYS A 52 -7.98 -17.89 15.77
C LYS A 52 -7.24 -19.20 15.55
N THR A 53 -7.96 -20.30 15.30
CA THR A 53 -7.34 -21.58 14.94
C THR A 53 -6.50 -21.43 13.68
N GLN A 54 -7.03 -20.80 12.64
CA GLN A 54 -6.28 -20.56 11.41
C GLN A 54 -5.02 -19.71 11.66
N LEU A 55 -5.13 -18.58 12.36
CA LEU A 55 -4.01 -17.68 12.66
C LEU A 55 -2.92 -18.35 13.50
N SER A 56 -3.28 -19.26 14.42
CA SER A 56 -2.31 -20.01 15.22
C SER A 56 -1.41 -20.93 14.39
N GLN A 57 -1.86 -21.32 13.19
CA GLN A 57 -1.12 -22.17 12.26
C GLN A 57 -0.30 -21.37 11.24
N VAL A 58 -0.46 -20.05 11.20
CA VAL A 58 0.24 -19.19 10.25
C VAL A 58 1.69 -19.02 10.69
N GLN A 59 2.63 -19.46 9.84
CA GLN A 59 4.06 -19.34 10.09
C GLN A 59 4.58 -17.91 9.93
N TYR A 60 4.06 -17.18 8.93
CA TYR A 60 4.49 -15.82 8.61
C TYR A 60 3.30 -14.90 8.37
N LEU A 61 3.23 -13.80 9.12
CA LEU A 61 2.23 -12.76 8.93
C LEU A 61 2.82 -11.37 9.10
N SER A 62 2.14 -10.39 8.52
CA SER A 62 2.41 -8.97 8.75
C SER A 62 1.21 -8.33 9.42
N LEU A 63 1.47 -7.30 10.23
CA LEU A 63 0.44 -6.52 10.90
C LEU A 63 0.42 -5.12 10.30
N THR A 64 -0.77 -4.55 10.12
CA THR A 64 -0.94 -3.11 9.91
C THR A 64 -1.72 -2.54 11.07
N THR A 65 -1.28 -1.39 11.56
CA THR A 65 -1.98 -0.67 12.61
C THR A 65 -2.20 0.78 12.23
N ASP A 66 -3.40 1.26 12.56
CA ASP A 66 -3.81 2.62 12.32
C ASP A 66 -4.47 3.19 13.58
N ILE A 67 -4.24 4.46 13.85
CA ILE A 67 -4.87 5.18 14.95
C ILE A 67 -5.54 6.41 14.37
N TRP A 68 -6.86 6.47 14.53
CA TRP A 68 -7.63 7.63 14.07
C TRP A 68 -8.53 8.16 15.17
N THR A 69 -8.78 9.45 15.13
CA THR A 69 -9.78 10.11 15.96
C THR A 69 -11.03 10.37 15.11
N GLU A 70 -12.14 9.80 15.53
CA GLU A 70 -13.47 10.05 15.00
C GLU A 70 -13.94 11.42 15.49
N SER A 71 -14.20 12.34 14.56
CA SER A 71 -14.34 13.77 14.86
C SER A 71 -15.70 14.19 15.42
N LEU A 72 -16.77 13.40 15.25
CA LEU A 72 -18.10 13.75 15.75
C LEU A 72 -18.21 13.51 17.26
N ASN A 73 -17.66 12.40 17.75
CA ASN A 73 -17.69 12.04 19.17
C ASN A 73 -16.34 12.25 19.88
N MET A 74 -15.31 12.72 19.15
CA MET A 74 -13.95 12.95 19.65
C MET A 74 -13.35 11.68 20.28
N LYS A 75 -13.67 10.52 19.71
CA LYS A 75 -13.21 9.22 20.19
C LYS A 75 -12.06 8.72 19.34
N SER A 76 -11.01 8.24 19.97
CA SER A 76 -9.88 7.64 19.28
C SER A 76 -10.02 6.13 19.20
N PHE A 77 -9.59 5.54 18.10
CA PHE A 77 -9.61 4.11 17.88
C PHE A 77 -8.25 3.61 17.43
N LEU A 78 -7.88 2.42 17.90
CA LEU A 78 -6.76 1.64 17.42
C LEU A 78 -7.30 0.49 16.55
N GLY A 79 -6.94 0.50 15.28
CA GLY A 79 -7.13 -0.62 14.37
C GLY A 79 -5.88 -1.49 14.30
N LEU A 80 -6.08 -2.81 14.26
CA LEU A 80 -5.04 -3.80 13.99
C LEU A 80 -5.57 -4.85 13.02
N THR A 81 -4.85 -5.05 11.92
CA THR A 81 -5.19 -6.01 10.87
C THR A 81 -4.01 -6.93 10.61
N ALA A 82 -4.28 -8.23 10.54
CA ALA A 82 -3.31 -9.26 10.19
C ALA A 82 -3.42 -9.61 8.70
N HIS A 83 -2.27 -9.72 8.04
CA HIS A 83 -2.13 -10.05 6.62
C HIS A 83 -1.24 -11.27 6.48
N PHE A 84 -1.74 -12.30 5.80
CA PHE A 84 -1.07 -13.59 5.66
C PHE A 84 -1.51 -14.29 4.37
N LEU A 85 -0.80 -15.35 4.01
CA LEU A 85 -1.14 -16.20 2.86
C LEU A 85 -1.87 -17.46 3.33
N VAL A 86 -2.90 -17.85 2.58
CA VAL A 86 -3.65 -19.10 2.74
C VAL A 86 -3.86 -19.66 1.35
N ASP A 87 -3.40 -20.89 1.09
CA ASP A 87 -3.53 -21.53 -0.23
C ASP A 87 -3.04 -20.62 -1.37
N GLU A 88 -1.89 -19.95 -1.18
CA GLU A 88 -1.31 -18.95 -2.10
C GLU A 88 -2.12 -17.64 -2.28
N HIS A 89 -3.25 -17.49 -1.60
CA HIS A 89 -4.08 -16.29 -1.64
C HIS A 89 -3.78 -15.37 -0.45
N HIS A 90 -3.61 -14.08 -0.75
CA HIS A 90 -3.50 -13.05 0.28
C HIS A 90 -4.83 -12.87 1.01
N LYS A 91 -4.78 -12.98 2.34
CA LYS A 91 -5.92 -12.78 3.24
C LYS A 91 -5.59 -11.70 4.26
N SER A 92 -6.55 -10.80 4.46
CA SER A 92 -6.47 -9.74 5.46
C SER A 92 -7.64 -9.84 6.42
N VAL A 93 -7.36 -9.77 7.72
CA VAL A 93 -8.39 -9.87 8.76
C VAL A 93 -8.12 -8.82 9.82
N THR A 94 -9.10 -7.94 10.04
CA THR A 94 -9.07 -7.00 11.16
C THR A 94 -9.29 -7.76 12.46
N ILE A 95 -8.26 -7.79 13.31
CA ILE A 95 -8.26 -8.51 14.58
C ILE A 95 -8.64 -7.58 15.74
N GLY A 96 -8.51 -6.26 15.57
CA GLY A 96 -8.91 -5.31 16.60
C GLY A 96 -9.39 -4.00 16.03
N VAL A 97 -10.50 -3.50 16.57
CA VAL A 97 -10.88 -2.08 16.55
C VAL A 97 -11.24 -1.72 17.98
N VAL A 98 -10.34 -1.00 18.64
CA VAL A 98 -10.43 -0.74 20.08
C VAL A 98 -10.60 0.75 20.31
N GLU A 99 -11.62 1.14 21.09
CA GLU A 99 -11.76 2.51 21.57
C GLU A 99 -10.64 2.81 22.59
N MET A 100 -9.90 3.89 22.33
CA MET A 100 -8.82 4.34 23.20
C MET A 100 -9.35 5.36 24.20
N THR A 101 -9.24 5.03 25.49
CA THR A 101 -9.76 5.87 26.59
C THR A 101 -8.67 6.66 27.31
N GLU A 102 -7.39 6.40 27.01
CA GLU A 102 -6.24 7.02 27.66
C GLU A 102 -5.41 7.84 26.67
N ARG A 103 -4.43 8.58 27.20
CA ARG A 103 -3.42 9.25 26.35
C ARG A 103 -2.66 8.19 25.58
N HIS A 104 -2.44 8.42 24.29
CA HIS A 104 -1.77 7.50 23.36
C HIS A 104 -0.24 7.43 23.61
N GLN A 105 0.18 7.17 24.85
CA GLN A 105 1.57 6.93 25.21
C GLN A 105 2.01 5.58 24.65
N SER A 106 3.30 5.43 24.38
CA SER A 106 3.85 4.21 23.77
C SER A 106 3.55 2.96 24.61
N GLU A 107 3.59 3.05 25.94
CA GLU A 107 3.30 1.91 26.83
C GLU A 107 1.86 1.42 26.72
N TYR A 108 0.89 2.35 26.70
CA TYR A 108 -0.52 2.03 26.54
C TYR A 108 -0.80 1.36 25.19
N LEU A 109 -0.21 1.90 24.11
CA LEU A 109 -0.30 1.32 22.77
C LEU A 109 0.31 -0.08 22.71
N LYS A 110 1.50 -0.26 23.30
CA LYS A 110 2.21 -1.54 23.39
C LYS A 110 1.33 -2.60 24.03
N ASN A 111 0.74 -2.29 25.17
CA ASN A 111 -0.12 -3.22 25.92
C ASN A 111 -1.35 -3.64 25.11
N TRP A 112 -1.97 -2.71 24.37
CA TRP A 112 -3.06 -3.05 23.46
C TRP A 112 -2.63 -3.97 22.33
N LEU A 113 -1.51 -3.67 21.66
CA LEU A 113 -0.97 -4.51 20.58
C LEU A 113 -0.70 -5.94 21.07
N LEU A 114 -0.04 -6.08 22.23
CA LEU A 114 0.25 -7.37 22.87
C LEU A 114 -1.03 -8.12 23.26
N SER A 115 -2.02 -7.45 23.84
CA SER A 115 -3.28 -8.12 24.21
C SER A 115 -4.07 -8.59 22.99
N LEU A 116 -4.01 -7.85 21.89
CA LEU A 116 -4.73 -8.21 20.66
C LEU A 116 -4.10 -9.43 19.99
N ILE A 117 -2.77 -9.50 19.89
CA ILE A 117 -2.13 -10.70 19.32
C ILE A 117 -2.38 -11.94 20.19
N ASP A 118 -2.36 -11.79 21.52
CA ASP A 118 -2.63 -12.87 22.47
C ASP A 118 -4.07 -13.35 22.37
N LYS A 119 -5.04 -12.43 22.38
CA LYS A 119 -6.47 -12.72 22.20
C LYS A 119 -6.77 -13.51 20.92
N TRP A 120 -5.96 -13.31 19.87
CA TRP A 120 -6.12 -13.96 18.58
C TRP A 120 -5.19 -15.16 18.35
N ASN A 121 -4.50 -15.63 19.40
CA ASN A 121 -3.56 -16.76 19.36
C ASN A 121 -2.46 -16.59 18.30
N ILE A 122 -2.01 -15.35 18.08
CA ILE A 122 -0.92 -15.05 17.13
C ILE A 122 0.42 -15.20 17.86
N HIS A 123 1.27 -16.10 17.36
CA HIS A 123 2.60 -16.27 17.90
C HIS A 123 3.51 -15.09 17.54
N MET A 124 4.18 -14.51 18.53
CA MET A 124 5.10 -13.37 18.33
C MET A 124 6.14 -13.62 17.22
N LYS A 125 6.67 -14.85 17.15
CA LYS A 125 7.68 -15.26 16.16
C LYS A 125 7.16 -15.26 14.73
N SER A 126 5.85 -15.41 14.52
CA SER A 126 5.23 -15.40 13.19
C SER A 126 5.17 -14.00 12.57
N ILE A 127 5.29 -12.95 13.39
CA ILE A 127 5.18 -11.56 12.95
C ILE A 127 6.47 -11.18 12.24
N VAL A 128 6.39 -11.01 10.92
CA VAL A 128 7.52 -10.58 10.08
C VAL A 128 7.72 -9.08 10.23
N VAL A 129 6.64 -8.30 10.19
CA VAL A 129 6.67 -6.83 10.18
C VAL A 129 5.36 -6.24 10.68
N VAL A 130 5.43 -5.06 11.28
CA VAL A 130 4.30 -4.22 11.72
C VAL A 130 4.39 -2.86 11.06
N VAL A 131 3.41 -2.53 10.24
CA VAL A 131 3.33 -1.27 9.48
C VAL A 131 2.45 -0.26 10.21
N SER A 132 2.94 0.98 10.38
CA SER A 132 2.19 2.09 11.05
C SER A 132 2.46 3.46 10.41
N ASP A 133 1.68 4.47 10.80
CA ASP A 133 1.69 5.85 10.28
C ASP A 133 2.90 6.73 10.69
N ASN A 134 4.01 6.14 11.13
CA ASN A 134 5.22 6.83 11.58
C ASN A 134 5.08 7.74 12.82
N ALA A 135 3.93 7.79 13.48
CA ALA A 135 3.81 8.57 14.71
C ALA A 135 4.79 8.05 15.78
N ALA A 136 5.44 8.96 16.51
CA ALA A 136 6.54 8.61 17.42
C ALA A 136 6.12 7.59 18.50
N ASN A 137 4.90 7.73 19.03
CA ASN A 137 4.39 6.88 20.09
C ASN A 137 4.08 5.45 19.61
N ILE A 138 3.43 5.28 18.45
CA ILE A 138 3.14 3.95 17.90
C ILE A 138 4.41 3.26 17.39
N LYS A 139 5.33 4.02 16.79
CA LYS A 139 6.66 3.51 16.42
C LYS A 139 7.37 2.96 17.64
N LYS A 140 7.46 3.75 18.72
CA LYS A 140 8.09 3.31 19.97
C LYS A 140 7.39 2.09 20.56
N ALA A 141 6.05 2.08 20.58
CA ALA A 141 5.27 0.93 21.06
C ALA A 141 5.58 -0.36 20.29
N ILE A 142 5.70 -0.28 18.96
CA ILE A 142 6.04 -1.43 18.11
C ILE A 142 7.46 -1.90 18.39
N VAL A 143 8.43 -0.98 18.47
CA VAL A 143 9.82 -1.33 18.77
C VAL A 143 9.94 -2.00 20.14
N ASP A 144 9.25 -1.46 21.15
CA ASP A 144 9.24 -1.99 22.51
C ASP A 144 8.51 -3.36 22.62
N ALA A 145 7.49 -3.61 21.78
CA ALA A 145 6.75 -4.87 21.76
C ALA A 145 7.41 -5.98 20.93
N PHE A 146 7.92 -5.65 19.74
CA PHE A 146 8.26 -6.60 18.70
C PHE A 146 9.75 -6.59 18.32
N GLY A 147 10.47 -5.51 18.62
CA GLY A 147 11.85 -5.29 18.19
C GLY A 147 11.98 -4.22 17.10
N VAL A 148 13.18 -3.67 16.98
CA VAL A 148 13.47 -2.54 16.06
C VAL A 148 13.34 -2.92 14.58
N ASP A 149 13.65 -4.16 14.25
CA ASP A 149 13.60 -4.75 12.91
C ASP A 149 12.17 -5.04 12.44
N LYS A 150 11.19 -5.03 13.35
CA LYS A 150 9.79 -5.32 13.05
C LYS A 150 8.98 -4.09 12.67
N HIS A 151 9.43 -2.88 13.00
CA HIS A 151 8.71 -1.67 12.61
C HIS A 151 8.96 -1.33 11.15
N PHE A 152 7.88 -1.09 10.39
CA PHE A 152 7.98 -0.53 9.05
C PHE A 152 7.08 0.70 8.89
N ALA A 153 7.62 1.72 8.23
CA ALA A 153 6.92 2.95 7.95
C ALA A 153 5.85 2.77 6.87
N CYS A 154 4.63 3.22 7.10
CA CYS A 154 3.60 3.22 6.06
C CYS A 154 4.05 4.09 4.89
N PHE A 155 4.22 3.46 3.72
CA PHE A 155 4.65 4.14 2.50
C PHE A 155 3.65 5.24 2.07
N ALA A 156 2.34 4.92 2.09
CA ALA A 156 1.27 5.85 1.73
C ALA A 156 1.30 7.10 2.62
N HIS A 157 1.46 6.90 3.93
CA HIS A 157 1.57 7.98 4.88
C HIS A 157 2.85 8.80 4.65
N THR A 158 3.98 8.14 4.41
CA THR A 158 5.25 8.82 4.11
C THR A 158 5.15 9.69 2.85
N LEU A 159 4.47 9.21 1.81
CA LEU A 159 4.20 9.96 0.58
C LEU A 159 3.30 11.17 0.85
N ASN A 160 2.25 10.99 1.66
CA ASN A 160 1.38 12.10 2.10
C ASN A 160 2.16 13.16 2.89
N LEU A 161 3.10 12.76 3.76
CA LEU A 161 3.94 13.68 4.53
C LEU A 161 4.86 14.54 3.67
N VAL A 162 5.38 14.04 2.53
CA VAL A 162 6.15 14.87 1.59
C VAL A 162 5.30 16.05 1.13
N LEU A 163 4.12 15.76 0.61
CA LEU A 163 3.27 16.74 -0.05
C LEU A 163 2.59 17.69 0.94
N ALA A 164 2.10 17.16 2.07
CA ALA A 164 1.52 17.99 3.12
C ALA A 164 2.55 18.98 3.67
N LYS A 165 3.79 18.54 3.93
CA LYS A 165 4.84 19.43 4.42
C LYS A 165 5.15 20.58 3.48
N ILE A 166 5.10 20.35 2.16
CA ILE A 166 5.35 21.39 1.17
C ILE A 166 4.13 22.31 1.03
N ILE A 167 2.93 21.75 0.84
CA ILE A 167 1.71 22.52 0.60
C ILE A 167 1.33 23.38 1.81
N ASP A 168 1.55 22.89 3.02
CA ASP A 168 1.16 23.58 4.25
C ASP A 168 2.31 24.37 4.90
N GLY A 169 3.57 23.99 4.60
CA GLY A 169 4.77 24.51 5.24
C GLY A 169 5.60 25.48 4.39
N ASP A 170 5.56 25.41 3.07
CA ASP A 170 6.23 26.39 2.19
C ASP A 170 5.31 27.58 1.93
N GLU A 171 5.71 28.79 2.34
CA GLU A 171 4.85 29.97 2.25
C GLU A 171 4.48 30.33 0.81
N ILE A 172 5.38 30.13 -0.15
CA ILE A 172 5.12 30.46 -1.57
C ILE A 172 4.06 29.52 -2.12
N VAL A 173 4.24 28.21 -1.93
CA VAL A 173 3.29 27.17 -2.37
C VAL A 173 1.94 27.33 -1.67
N LYS A 174 1.95 27.54 -0.34
CA LYS A 174 0.74 27.70 0.47
C LYS A 174 -0.07 28.91 0.04
N ASN A 175 0.58 30.07 -0.13
CA ASN A 175 -0.09 31.30 -0.55
C ASN A 175 -0.67 31.16 -1.96
N PHE A 176 0.05 30.50 -2.87
CA PHE A 176 -0.42 30.23 -4.21
C PHE A 176 -1.67 29.34 -4.23
N CYS A 177 -1.64 28.19 -3.53
CA CYS A 177 -2.80 27.32 -3.36
C CYS A 177 -3.99 28.04 -2.69
N ALA A 178 -3.72 28.93 -1.73
CA ALA A 178 -4.75 29.71 -1.05
C ALA A 178 -5.45 30.71 -1.99
N LYS A 179 -4.76 31.31 -2.98
CA LYS A 179 -5.42 32.16 -3.99
C LYS A 179 -6.50 31.39 -4.75
N ILE A 180 -6.17 30.17 -5.19
CA ILE A 180 -7.10 29.31 -5.93
C ILE A 180 -8.25 28.87 -5.02
N LYS A 181 -7.93 28.46 -3.77
CA LYS A 181 -8.93 28.09 -2.77
C LYS A 181 -9.92 29.23 -2.49
N LYS A 182 -9.47 30.50 -2.49
CA LYS A 182 -10.37 31.67 -2.31
C LYS A 182 -11.38 31.79 -3.45
N ILE A 183 -10.95 31.63 -4.71
CA ILE A 183 -11.85 31.65 -5.87
C ILE A 183 -12.87 30.50 -5.76
N VAL A 184 -12.40 29.28 -5.48
CA VAL A 184 -13.29 28.12 -5.30
C VAL A 184 -14.29 28.34 -4.16
N THR A 185 -13.83 28.90 -3.04
CA THR A 185 -14.68 29.21 -1.88
C THR A 185 -15.74 30.24 -2.22
N PHE A 186 -15.42 31.24 -3.04
CA PHE A 186 -16.40 32.23 -3.50
C PHE A 186 -17.55 31.55 -4.26
N PHE A 187 -17.26 30.66 -5.21
CA PHE A 187 -18.28 29.90 -5.93
C PHE A 187 -19.08 28.96 -5.01
N LYS A 188 -18.47 28.41 -3.96
CA LYS A 188 -19.18 27.55 -3.00
C LYS A 188 -20.14 28.33 -2.11
N LYS A 189 -19.81 29.58 -1.77
CA LYS A 189 -20.61 30.45 -0.89
C LYS A 189 -21.66 31.26 -1.66
N SER A 190 -21.38 31.64 -2.90
CA SER A 190 -22.29 32.43 -3.73
C SER A 190 -23.21 31.52 -4.54
N VAL A 191 -24.48 31.46 -4.14
CA VAL A 191 -25.53 30.73 -4.88
C VAL A 191 -25.61 31.20 -6.32
N ILE A 192 -25.53 32.52 -6.53
CA ILE A 192 -25.59 33.14 -7.86
C ILE A 192 -24.41 32.69 -8.74
N ALA A 193 -23.18 32.72 -8.22
CA ALA A 193 -22.00 32.29 -8.98
C ALA A 193 -22.04 30.77 -9.25
N ALA A 194 -22.50 29.97 -8.29
CA ALA A 194 -22.69 28.54 -8.45
C ALA A 194 -23.74 28.20 -9.53
N ASP A 195 -24.87 28.91 -9.55
CA ASP A 195 -25.91 28.75 -10.56
C ASP A 195 -25.43 29.14 -11.95
N LYS A 196 -24.75 30.28 -12.07
CA LYS A 196 -24.11 30.67 -13.33
C LYS A 196 -23.13 29.60 -13.83
N LEU A 197 -22.34 29.01 -12.94
CA LEU A 197 -21.41 27.94 -13.33
C LEU A 197 -22.16 26.68 -13.78
N ARG A 198 -23.25 26.30 -13.10
CA ARG A 198 -24.11 25.17 -13.47
C ARG A 198 -24.75 25.32 -14.85
N LEU A 199 -25.09 26.55 -15.26
CA LEU A 199 -25.61 26.80 -16.59
C LEU A 199 -24.59 26.56 -17.71
N HIS A 200 -23.30 26.69 -17.40
CA HIS A 200 -22.22 26.54 -18.39
C HIS A 200 -21.47 25.21 -18.26
N SER A 201 -21.70 24.42 -17.20
CA SER A 201 -21.02 23.15 -16.97
C SER A 201 -21.75 22.25 -15.97
N ASP A 202 -21.80 20.95 -16.28
CA ASP A 202 -22.30 19.92 -15.34
C ASP A 202 -21.32 19.63 -14.19
N LEU A 203 -20.05 20.01 -14.37
CA LEU A 203 -18.99 19.83 -13.38
C LEU A 203 -19.09 20.88 -12.26
N LYS A 204 -18.96 20.40 -11.02
CA LYS A 204 -18.92 21.27 -9.83
C LYS A 204 -17.49 21.52 -9.39
N LEU A 205 -17.19 22.72 -8.90
CA LEU A 205 -15.91 22.98 -8.23
C LEU A 205 -15.73 22.08 -6.99
N ILE A 206 -14.51 21.62 -6.78
CA ILE A 206 -14.10 20.79 -5.65
C ILE A 206 -13.29 21.68 -4.70
N GLN A 207 -13.66 21.71 -3.42
CA GLN A 207 -12.95 22.48 -2.41
C GLN A 207 -11.95 21.57 -1.70
N SER A 208 -10.71 22.03 -1.54
CA SER A 208 -9.73 21.31 -0.75
C SER A 208 -10.11 21.30 0.73
N VAL A 209 -9.93 20.15 1.36
CA VAL A 209 -10.10 19.92 2.81
C VAL A 209 -8.73 19.67 3.41
N GLU A 210 -8.49 20.17 4.62
CA GLU A 210 -7.15 20.17 5.23
C GLU A 210 -6.60 18.78 5.53
N THR A 211 -7.44 17.74 5.49
CA THR A 211 -7.07 16.40 5.95
C THR A 211 -6.08 15.66 5.04
N ARG A 212 -6.06 15.91 3.73
CA ARG A 212 -5.17 15.21 2.77
C ARG A 212 -4.83 16.08 1.55
N TRP A 213 -3.58 15.99 1.09
CA TRP A 213 -3.08 16.74 -0.08
C TRP A 213 -3.84 16.40 -1.37
N ASN A 214 -4.41 15.20 -1.51
CA ASN A 214 -5.18 14.76 -2.69
C ASN A 214 -6.37 15.69 -2.96
N SER A 215 -6.93 16.30 -1.92
CA SER A 215 -8.04 17.26 -2.08
C SER A 215 -7.57 18.58 -2.71
N THR A 216 -6.33 18.99 -2.44
CA THR A 216 -5.69 20.13 -3.10
C THR A 216 -5.45 19.80 -4.56
N TYR A 217 -4.89 18.63 -4.88
CA TYR A 217 -4.73 18.18 -6.28
C TYR A 217 -6.06 18.21 -7.03
N SER A 218 -7.11 17.60 -6.46
CA SER A 218 -8.46 17.55 -7.06
C SER A 218 -9.06 18.95 -7.27
N MET A 219 -8.80 19.89 -6.34
CA MET A 219 -9.23 21.27 -6.48
C MET A 219 -8.51 21.96 -7.64
N LEU A 220 -7.19 21.81 -7.75
CA LEU A 220 -6.38 22.43 -8.82
C LEU A 220 -6.76 21.88 -10.19
N GLU A 221 -6.87 20.56 -10.33
CA GLU A 221 -7.26 19.89 -11.57
C GLU A 221 -8.65 20.35 -12.03
N ARG A 222 -9.64 20.36 -11.12
CA ARG A 222 -10.99 20.84 -11.43
C ARG A 222 -11.03 22.33 -11.74
N PHE A 223 -10.21 23.13 -11.07
CA PHE A 223 -10.11 24.56 -11.33
C PHE A 223 -9.59 24.84 -12.75
N ILE A 224 -8.56 24.11 -13.21
CA ILE A 224 -8.04 24.24 -14.58
C ILE A 224 -9.14 23.96 -15.61
N GLN A 225 -9.88 22.85 -15.45
CA GLN A 225 -10.96 22.44 -16.35
C GLN A 225 -12.06 23.50 -16.49
N LEU A 226 -12.29 24.28 -15.44
CA LEU A 226 -13.36 25.28 -15.38
C LEU A 226 -12.86 26.73 -15.50
N SER A 227 -11.55 26.93 -15.66
CA SER A 227 -10.90 28.24 -15.52
C SER A 227 -11.44 29.30 -16.47
N GLU A 228 -11.73 28.94 -17.72
CA GLU A 228 -12.32 29.84 -18.73
C GLU A 228 -13.72 30.33 -18.32
N LYS A 229 -14.58 29.38 -17.91
CA LYS A 229 -15.95 29.67 -17.46
C LYS A 229 -15.95 30.49 -16.17
N ILE A 230 -15.05 30.14 -15.25
CA ILE A 230 -14.82 30.87 -14.00
C ILE A 230 -14.45 32.32 -14.30
N ASN A 231 -13.50 32.56 -15.21
CA ASN A 231 -13.06 33.90 -15.56
C ASN A 231 -14.23 34.79 -16.03
N CYS A 232 -15.05 34.30 -16.96
CA CYS A 232 -16.23 35.03 -17.44
C CYS A 232 -17.21 35.39 -16.31
N ILE A 233 -17.43 34.48 -15.36
CA ILE A 233 -18.35 34.70 -14.24
C ILE A 233 -17.77 35.68 -13.22
N LEU A 234 -16.46 35.59 -12.91
CA LEU A 234 -15.80 36.50 -11.99
C LEU A 234 -15.87 37.95 -12.48
N LEU A 235 -15.68 38.19 -13.78
CA LEU A 235 -15.78 39.52 -14.40
C LEU A 235 -17.17 40.16 -14.24
N GLN A 236 -18.22 39.34 -14.06
CA GLN A 236 -19.59 39.82 -13.86
C GLN A 236 -19.97 40.01 -12.38
N CYS A 237 -19.06 39.73 -11.44
CA CYS A 237 -19.35 39.72 -10.00
C CYS A 237 -18.45 40.73 -9.28
N PRO A 238 -18.93 41.92 -8.89
CA PRO A 238 -18.08 42.95 -8.27
C PRO A 238 -17.41 42.53 -6.94
N THR A 239 -18.05 41.63 -6.19
CA THR A 239 -17.53 41.09 -4.91
C THR A 239 -16.60 39.89 -5.09
N ALA A 240 -16.29 39.52 -6.32
CA ALA A 240 -15.44 38.37 -6.62
C ALA A 240 -13.98 38.62 -6.22
N PRO A 241 -13.26 37.58 -5.77
CA PRO A 241 -11.80 37.65 -5.70
C PRO A 241 -11.19 37.82 -7.11
N PRO A 242 -10.00 38.42 -7.22
CA PRO A 242 -9.31 38.56 -8.50
C PRO A 242 -8.99 37.18 -9.09
N MET A 243 -9.12 37.08 -10.42
CA MET A 243 -8.71 35.89 -11.17
C MET A 243 -7.17 35.73 -11.14
N LEU A 244 -6.68 34.51 -11.36
CA LEU A 244 -5.26 34.27 -11.59
C LEU A 244 -4.78 34.98 -12.86
N THR A 245 -3.53 35.45 -12.83
CA THR A 245 -2.83 35.89 -14.04
C THR A 245 -2.56 34.70 -14.98
N ALA A 246 -2.23 34.98 -16.24
CA ALA A 246 -1.87 33.93 -17.20
C ALA A 246 -0.67 33.09 -16.73
N SER A 247 0.33 33.74 -16.11
CA SER A 247 1.50 33.06 -15.53
C SER A 247 1.10 32.15 -14.36
N GLU A 248 0.25 32.63 -13.45
CA GLU A 248 -0.26 31.82 -12.32
C GLU A 248 -1.14 30.65 -12.79
N LEU A 249 -1.95 30.85 -13.85
CA LEU A 249 -2.72 29.76 -14.43
C LEU A 249 -1.78 28.71 -15.06
N GLN A 250 -0.68 29.12 -15.68
CA GLN A 250 0.36 28.21 -16.15
C GLN A 250 1.05 27.47 -14.99
N SER A 251 1.41 28.16 -13.90
CA SER A 251 1.94 27.52 -12.68
C SER A 251 0.96 26.50 -12.10
N THR A 252 -0.36 26.75 -12.19
CA THR A 252 -1.38 25.81 -11.73
C THR A 252 -1.35 24.51 -12.54
N LYS A 253 -1.20 24.61 -13.87
CA LYS A 253 -1.04 23.46 -14.75
C LYS A 253 0.24 22.68 -14.41
N GLU A 254 1.35 23.39 -14.21
CA GLU A 254 2.63 22.79 -13.82
C GLU A 254 2.52 22.04 -12.48
N PHE A 255 1.83 22.61 -11.48
CA PHE A 255 1.57 21.95 -10.19
C PHE A 255 0.79 20.64 -10.38
N VAL A 256 -0.27 20.65 -11.19
CA VAL A 256 -1.06 19.44 -11.45
C VAL A 256 -0.20 18.38 -12.14
N THR A 257 0.60 18.73 -13.15
CA THR A 257 1.52 17.80 -13.80
C THR A 257 2.58 17.23 -12.85
N LEU A 258 3.07 18.02 -11.89
CA LEU A 258 4.03 17.56 -10.88
C LEU A 258 3.41 16.65 -9.81
N LEU A 259 2.15 16.90 -9.45
CA LEU A 259 1.42 16.15 -8.42
C LEU A 259 0.76 14.87 -8.96
N GLU A 260 0.41 14.83 -10.25
CA GLU A 260 -0.28 13.70 -10.89
C GLU A 260 0.44 12.35 -10.70
N PRO A 261 1.78 12.23 -10.86
CA PRO A 261 2.49 10.99 -10.57
C PRO A 261 2.31 10.50 -9.13
N PHE A 262 2.22 11.43 -8.16
CA PHE A 262 2.00 11.10 -6.75
C PHE A 262 0.56 10.63 -6.52
N GLU A 263 -0.41 11.17 -7.24
CA GLU A 263 -1.82 10.79 -7.13
C GLU A 263 -1.99 9.35 -7.62
N HIS A 264 -1.37 9.01 -8.75
CA HIS A 264 -1.30 7.65 -9.26
C HIS A 264 -0.58 6.70 -8.28
N ALA A 265 0.56 7.11 -7.74
CA ALA A 265 1.30 6.32 -6.75
C ALA A 265 0.47 6.03 -5.49
N THR A 266 -0.23 7.04 -4.95
CA THR A 266 -1.12 6.88 -3.79
C THR A 266 -2.26 5.92 -4.09
N LYS A 267 -2.93 6.04 -5.24
CA LYS A 267 -3.98 5.09 -5.66
C LYS A 267 -3.48 3.65 -5.74
N ILE A 268 -2.27 3.45 -6.27
CA ILE A 268 -1.67 2.12 -6.38
C ILE A 268 -1.33 1.55 -5.01
N ILE A 269 -0.74 2.33 -4.10
CA ILE A 269 -0.29 1.77 -2.82
C ILE A 269 -1.40 1.61 -1.78
N CYS A 270 -2.50 2.36 -1.91
CA CYS A 270 -3.67 2.24 -1.05
C CYS A 270 -4.64 1.12 -1.48
N GLY A 271 -4.24 0.24 -2.41
CA GLY A 271 -5.04 -0.90 -2.82
C GLY A 271 -5.05 -2.02 -1.79
N GLU A 272 -6.19 -2.70 -1.65
CA GLU A 272 -6.40 -3.76 -0.63
C GLU A 272 -6.33 -5.18 -1.20
N TYR A 273 -6.62 -5.35 -2.49
CA TYR A 273 -6.81 -6.67 -3.13
C TYR A 273 -5.57 -7.21 -3.85
N TYR A 274 -4.42 -6.58 -3.69
CA TYR A 274 -3.16 -7.04 -4.29
C TYR A 274 -1.96 -6.67 -3.42
N LEU A 275 -0.84 -7.35 -3.66
CA LEU A 275 0.43 -7.08 -2.98
C LEU A 275 0.98 -5.71 -3.42
N THR A 276 1.13 -4.81 -2.45
CA THR A 276 1.59 -3.43 -2.67
C THR A 276 3.09 -3.27 -2.43
N ALA A 277 3.68 -4.09 -1.55
CA ALA A 277 5.09 -4.00 -1.15
C ALA A 277 6.06 -4.11 -2.35
N SER A 278 5.80 -5.02 -3.30
CA SER A 278 6.65 -5.20 -4.49
C SER A 278 6.66 -4.00 -5.44
N LYS A 279 5.66 -3.11 -5.33
CA LYS A 279 5.53 -1.93 -6.19
C LYS A 279 6.27 -0.71 -5.64
N VAL A 280 6.72 -0.74 -4.38
CA VAL A 280 7.29 0.43 -3.70
C VAL A 280 8.55 0.93 -4.40
N ILE A 281 9.55 0.08 -4.68
CA ILE A 281 10.78 0.49 -5.37
C ILE A 281 10.50 1.00 -6.80
N PRO A 282 9.73 0.27 -7.64
CA PRO A 282 9.31 0.78 -8.94
C PRO A 282 8.64 2.15 -8.88
N ILE A 283 7.73 2.37 -7.91
CA ILE A 283 7.06 3.66 -7.70
C ILE A 283 8.08 4.73 -7.32
N VAL A 284 8.94 4.48 -6.33
CA VAL A 284 9.94 5.45 -5.88
C VAL A 284 10.83 5.88 -7.05
N ASN A 285 11.34 4.93 -7.83
CA ASN A 285 12.25 5.24 -8.92
C ASN A 285 11.55 5.87 -10.13
N THR A 286 10.28 5.52 -10.38
CA THR A 286 9.44 6.25 -11.34
C THR A 286 9.22 7.69 -10.92
N LEU A 287 8.92 7.95 -9.64
CA LEU A 287 8.76 9.30 -9.10
C LEU A 287 10.08 10.08 -9.17
N LYS A 288 11.23 9.48 -8.81
CA LYS A 288 12.56 10.10 -8.97
C LYS A 288 12.80 10.55 -10.40
N ASN A 289 12.55 9.67 -11.38
CA ASN A 289 12.72 9.98 -12.79
C ASN A 289 11.77 11.10 -13.25
N LYS A 290 10.49 11.04 -12.89
CA LYS A 290 9.51 12.08 -13.23
C LYS A 290 9.89 13.44 -12.65
N LEU A 291 10.33 13.49 -11.40
CA LEU A 291 10.82 14.74 -10.81
C LEU A 291 12.04 15.27 -11.58
N GLN A 292 12.99 14.44 -11.96
CA GLN A 292 14.19 14.86 -12.70
C GLN A 292 13.86 15.41 -14.10
N THR A 293 12.91 14.78 -14.79
CA THR A 293 12.55 15.12 -16.18
C THR A 293 11.62 16.32 -16.30
N LEU A 294 10.78 16.59 -15.31
CA LEU A 294 9.86 17.74 -15.33
C LEU A 294 10.60 19.05 -15.05
N GLN A 295 10.54 19.97 -16.02
CA GLN A 295 11.18 21.28 -15.97
C GLN A 295 10.11 22.39 -16.15
N PRO A 296 9.60 22.95 -15.05
CA PRO A 296 8.61 24.02 -15.11
C PRO A 296 9.17 25.31 -15.70
N SER A 297 8.31 26.03 -16.41
CA SER A 297 8.63 27.31 -17.07
C SER A 297 8.44 28.51 -16.14
N THR A 298 7.59 28.40 -15.13
CA THR A 298 7.30 29.51 -14.19
C THR A 298 8.22 29.47 -12.96
N ASP A 299 8.48 30.63 -12.34
CA ASP A 299 9.29 30.71 -11.12
C ASP A 299 8.67 29.92 -9.96
N ILE A 300 7.34 30.01 -9.78
CA ILE A 300 6.60 29.27 -8.76
C ILE A 300 6.70 27.76 -9.04
N GLY A 301 6.56 27.35 -10.29
CA GLY A 301 6.73 25.96 -10.71
C GLY A 301 8.14 25.44 -10.40
N ARG A 302 9.18 26.20 -10.76
CA ARG A 302 10.58 25.85 -10.46
C ARG A 302 10.85 25.72 -8.97
N HIS A 303 10.35 26.67 -8.18
CA HIS A 303 10.45 26.62 -6.72
C HIS A 303 9.78 25.37 -6.16
N PHE A 304 8.54 25.09 -6.58
CA PHE A 304 7.80 23.90 -6.16
C PHE A 304 8.52 22.60 -6.51
N THR A 305 9.04 22.48 -7.74
CA THR A 305 9.84 21.31 -8.15
C THR A 305 11.08 21.13 -7.29
N LYS A 306 11.78 22.21 -6.93
CA LYS A 306 12.97 22.14 -6.08
C LYS A 306 12.61 21.61 -4.69
N VAL A 307 11.66 22.25 -4.00
CA VAL A 307 11.27 21.83 -2.63
C VAL A 307 10.67 20.41 -2.62
N LEU A 308 9.95 20.04 -3.69
CA LEU A 308 9.40 18.70 -3.86
C LEU A 308 10.48 17.64 -4.03
N LYS A 309 11.50 17.92 -4.85
CA LYS A 309 12.68 17.05 -5.01
C LYS A 309 13.40 16.86 -3.68
N ASP A 310 13.70 17.96 -2.99
CA ASP A 310 14.48 17.92 -1.75
C ASP A 310 13.77 17.10 -0.65
N GLU A 311 12.48 17.35 -0.43
CA GLU A 311 11.69 16.61 0.57
C GLU A 311 11.43 15.15 0.18
N PHE A 312 11.24 14.87 -1.12
CA PHE A 312 11.07 13.50 -1.61
C PHE A 312 12.36 12.70 -1.42
N MET A 313 13.50 13.22 -1.87
CA MET A 313 14.78 12.54 -1.76
C MET A 313 15.14 12.29 -0.29
N LYS A 314 14.96 13.28 0.58
CA LYS A 314 15.19 13.15 2.03
C LYS A 314 14.43 11.98 2.69
N ARG A 315 13.25 11.62 2.19
CA ARG A 315 12.41 10.56 2.78
C ARG A 315 12.54 9.20 2.09
N PHE A 316 13.01 9.18 0.84
CA PHE A 316 13.04 7.99 -0.01
C PHE A 316 14.42 7.60 -0.55
N GLU A 317 15.50 8.20 -0.02
CA GLU A 317 16.88 7.91 -0.40
C GLU A 317 17.26 6.44 -0.18
N ASP A 318 16.92 5.90 0.99
CA ASP A 318 17.37 4.59 1.49
C ASP A 318 16.40 3.43 1.21
N TYR A 319 15.34 3.65 0.44
CA TYR A 319 14.26 2.66 0.32
C TYR A 319 14.69 1.37 -0.39
N GLU A 320 15.68 1.41 -1.27
CA GLU A 320 16.25 0.21 -1.90
C GLU A 320 17.04 -0.64 -0.90
N GLN A 321 17.60 -0.03 0.15
CA GLN A 321 18.34 -0.73 1.21
C GLN A 321 17.43 -1.43 2.22
N LYS A 322 16.11 -1.17 2.17
CA LYS A 322 15.12 -1.82 3.04
C LYS A 322 14.85 -3.24 2.53
N SER A 323 15.52 -4.21 3.15
CA SER A 323 15.51 -5.63 2.79
C SER A 323 14.14 -6.17 2.43
N LEU A 324 13.11 -5.96 3.25
CA LEU A 324 11.76 -6.49 3.01
C LEU A 324 11.16 -6.02 1.68
N ILE A 325 11.28 -4.72 1.38
CA ILE A 325 10.74 -4.15 0.14
C ILE A 325 11.61 -4.54 -1.06
N ALA A 326 12.93 -4.58 -0.88
CA ALA A 326 13.85 -5.02 -1.92
C ALA A 326 13.58 -6.47 -2.32
N MET A 327 13.45 -7.37 -1.33
CA MET A 327 13.10 -8.77 -1.58
C MET A 327 11.71 -8.91 -2.21
N ALA A 328 10.70 -8.19 -1.69
CA ALA A 328 9.35 -8.21 -2.26
C ALA A 328 9.33 -7.75 -3.73
N THR A 329 10.15 -6.76 -4.09
CA THR A 329 10.27 -6.26 -5.47
C THR A 329 10.94 -7.29 -6.38
N ILE A 330 12.04 -7.93 -5.92
CA ILE A 330 12.77 -8.93 -6.69
C ILE A 330 11.92 -10.18 -6.95
N LEU A 331 11.14 -10.61 -5.95
CA LEU A 331 10.26 -11.77 -6.05
C LEU A 331 9.05 -11.53 -6.97
N ASP A 332 8.76 -10.28 -7.35
CA ASP A 332 7.71 -9.96 -8.32
C ASP A 332 8.25 -10.11 -9.75
N PRO A 333 7.73 -11.07 -10.55
CA PRO A 333 8.24 -11.35 -11.89
C PRO A 333 8.13 -10.17 -12.85
N ARG A 334 7.29 -9.17 -12.55
CA ARG A 334 7.11 -7.97 -13.38
C ARG A 334 8.24 -6.97 -13.19
N PHE A 335 8.89 -6.95 -12.02
CA PHE A 335 9.90 -5.94 -11.67
C PHE A 335 11.29 -6.54 -11.57
N LYS A 336 11.45 -7.68 -10.89
CA LYS A 336 12.73 -8.37 -10.68
C LYS A 336 13.80 -7.37 -10.20
N ASN A 337 14.96 -7.36 -10.84
CA ASN A 337 16.05 -6.41 -10.60
C ASN A 337 15.99 -5.15 -11.49
N ILE A 338 15.03 -5.05 -12.41
CA ILE A 338 14.98 -3.99 -13.44
C ILE A 338 14.75 -2.60 -12.81
N SER A 339 13.99 -2.57 -11.72
CA SER A 339 13.57 -1.31 -11.09
C SER A 339 14.59 -0.76 -10.11
N PHE A 340 15.75 -1.39 -9.90
CA PHE A 340 16.77 -0.94 -8.94
C PHE A 340 17.75 0.04 -9.58
N ILE A 341 18.14 1.07 -8.83
CA ILE A 341 19.22 2.00 -9.20
C ILE A 341 20.49 1.65 -8.40
N ASP A 342 20.34 1.19 -7.15
CA ASP A 342 21.43 0.74 -6.29
C ASP A 342 21.70 -0.76 -6.51
N GLU A 343 22.73 -1.06 -7.32
CA GLU A 343 23.18 -2.42 -7.61
C GLU A 343 23.64 -3.18 -6.36
N VAL A 344 24.17 -2.48 -5.35
CA VAL A 344 24.63 -3.07 -4.10
C VAL A 344 23.43 -3.52 -3.28
N ALA A 345 22.41 -2.66 -3.13
CA ALA A 345 21.18 -3.00 -2.45
C ALA A 345 20.46 -4.19 -3.12
N CYS A 346 20.39 -4.20 -4.46
CA CYS A 346 19.83 -5.31 -5.23
C CYS A 346 20.59 -6.63 -4.95
N SER A 347 21.91 -6.60 -5.02
CA SER A 347 22.76 -7.77 -4.74
C SER A 347 22.60 -8.28 -3.31
N GLN A 348 22.51 -7.38 -2.33
CA GLN A 348 22.26 -7.73 -0.93
C GLN A 348 20.91 -8.43 -0.75
N ALA A 349 19.86 -7.93 -1.39
CA ALA A 349 18.52 -8.53 -1.32
C ALA A 349 18.47 -9.91 -2.00
N ILE A 350 19.13 -10.09 -3.16
CA ILE A 350 19.28 -11.41 -3.80
C ILE A 350 19.99 -12.39 -2.86
N ASN A 351 21.09 -11.97 -2.23
CA ASN A 351 21.82 -12.82 -1.29
C ASN A 351 20.96 -13.22 -0.08
N GLN A 352 20.09 -12.33 0.42
CA GLN A 352 19.15 -12.66 1.49
C GLN A 352 18.10 -13.67 1.04
N ILE A 353 17.50 -13.49 -0.15
CA ILE A 353 16.55 -14.45 -0.73
C ILE A 353 17.21 -15.83 -0.86
N THR A 354 18.41 -15.89 -1.42
CA THR A 354 19.16 -17.15 -1.58
C THR A 354 19.42 -17.82 -0.24
N ARG A 355 19.71 -17.06 0.82
CA ARG A 355 19.86 -17.62 2.18
C ARG A 355 18.56 -18.20 2.71
N PHE A 356 17.42 -17.52 2.52
CA PHE A 356 16.11 -18.04 2.94
C PHE A 356 15.74 -19.33 2.19
N ILE A 357 15.97 -19.38 0.88
CA ILE A 357 15.73 -20.59 0.08
C ILE A 357 16.63 -21.72 0.59
N ASN A 358 17.92 -21.45 0.78
CA ASN A 358 18.85 -22.48 1.23
C ASN A 358 18.54 -22.99 2.64
N SER A 359 18.10 -22.13 3.56
CA SER A 359 17.68 -22.57 4.90
C SER A 359 16.48 -23.51 4.84
N GLU A 360 15.48 -23.19 4.02
CA GLU A 360 14.30 -24.07 3.87
C GLU A 360 14.65 -25.38 3.18
N VAL A 361 15.53 -25.38 2.18
CA VAL A 361 16.02 -26.62 1.55
C VAL A 361 16.77 -27.51 2.56
N THR A 362 17.59 -26.93 3.44
CA THR A 362 18.26 -27.71 4.50
C THR A 362 17.29 -28.26 5.55
N ASP A 363 16.26 -27.51 5.93
CA ASP A 363 15.27 -27.97 6.91
C ASP A 363 14.37 -29.08 6.31
N THR A 364 13.95 -28.91 5.05
CA THR A 364 13.20 -29.94 4.30
C THR A 364 14.03 -31.22 4.15
N ASN A 365 15.32 -31.11 3.82
CA ASN A 365 16.22 -32.27 3.70
C ASN A 365 16.45 -32.99 5.04
N ARG A 366 16.48 -32.26 6.16
CA ARG A 366 16.56 -32.86 7.51
C ARG A 366 15.27 -33.58 7.89
N GLU A 367 14.11 -33.03 7.56
CA GLU A 367 12.82 -33.71 7.76
C GLU A 367 12.73 -35.00 6.93
N PHE A 368 13.18 -34.99 5.68
CA PHE A 368 13.25 -36.20 4.85
C PHE A 368 14.27 -37.23 5.36
N GLN A 369 15.42 -36.80 5.92
CA GLN A 369 16.39 -37.71 6.53
C GLN A 369 15.83 -38.34 7.82
N ASN A 370 15.18 -37.55 8.68
CA ASN A 370 14.55 -38.04 9.91
C ASN A 370 13.35 -38.97 9.62
N GLN A 371 12.62 -38.76 8.52
CA GLN A 371 11.57 -39.70 8.09
C GLN A 371 12.15 -41.01 7.54
N ARG A 372 13.30 -40.97 6.85
CA ARG A 372 14.01 -42.17 6.40
C ARG A 372 14.61 -42.96 7.56
N GLU A 373 15.23 -42.30 8.54
CA GLU A 373 15.77 -42.98 9.74
C GLU A 373 14.69 -43.62 10.61
N ASN A 374 13.44 -43.13 10.58
CA ASN A 374 12.31 -43.78 11.23
C ASN A 374 11.74 -44.96 10.44
N LEU A 375 11.84 -44.95 9.10
CA LEU A 375 11.42 -46.07 8.23
C LEU A 375 12.48 -47.17 8.12
N ASP A 376 13.76 -46.84 8.27
CA ASP A 376 14.89 -47.78 8.25
C ASP A 376 15.06 -48.54 9.59
N SER A 377 14.20 -48.28 10.59
CA SER A 377 14.18 -49.05 11.85
C SER A 377 13.39 -50.37 11.77
N ASP A 378 12.70 -50.65 10.64
CA ASP A 378 11.81 -51.80 10.52
C ASP A 378 11.93 -52.65 9.23
N ASN A 379 13.01 -52.53 8.45
CA ASN A 379 13.30 -53.51 7.39
C ASN A 379 14.80 -53.68 7.13
N ASN A 380 15.38 -54.67 7.80
CA ASN A 380 16.59 -55.34 7.31
C ASN A 380 16.20 -56.28 6.15
N ASP A 381 17.10 -56.35 5.17
CA ASP A 381 17.06 -57.15 3.94
C ASP A 381 16.16 -56.63 2.80
N ILE A 382 16.78 -56.08 1.75
CA ILE A 382 17.04 -56.83 0.50
C ILE A 382 18.07 -56.06 -0.33
N ASN A 383 19.17 -56.77 -0.62
CA ASN A 383 20.27 -56.39 -1.48
C ASN A 383 19.81 -56.41 -2.94
N ASP A 384 19.47 -55.27 -3.54
CA ASP A 384 19.07 -55.21 -4.95
C ASP A 384 20.09 -54.45 -5.82
N LYS A 385 21.02 -55.23 -6.41
CA LYS A 385 22.00 -54.78 -7.41
C LYS A 385 21.40 -54.71 -8.83
N THR A 386 20.09 -54.51 -8.99
CA THR A 386 19.46 -54.46 -10.33
C THR A 386 18.49 -53.28 -10.56
N ASN A 387 18.69 -52.12 -9.91
CA ASN A 387 17.92 -50.93 -10.25
C ASN A 387 18.32 -50.35 -11.63
N PHE A 388 17.41 -50.49 -12.61
CA PHE A 388 17.51 -49.98 -13.99
C PHE A 388 17.81 -48.47 -14.07
N TRP A 389 17.38 -47.69 -13.07
CA TRP A 389 17.54 -46.23 -13.04
C TRP A 389 18.79 -45.74 -12.31
N SER A 390 19.67 -46.65 -11.86
CA SER A 390 20.90 -46.31 -11.13
C SER A 390 21.82 -45.31 -11.85
N TYR A 391 21.80 -45.32 -13.19
CA TYR A 391 22.53 -44.33 -14.00
C TYR A 391 21.89 -42.93 -13.97
N HIS A 392 20.55 -42.85 -13.93
CA HIS A 392 19.82 -41.58 -13.86
C HIS A 392 19.84 -40.98 -12.45
N GLU A 393 19.71 -41.80 -11.40
CA GLU A 393 19.78 -41.35 -10.00
C GLU A 393 21.15 -40.75 -9.65
N ASN A 394 22.23 -41.25 -10.25
CA ASN A 394 23.58 -40.69 -10.11
C ASN A 394 23.77 -39.33 -10.83
N ARG A 395 22.87 -38.96 -11.75
CA ARG A 395 22.88 -37.64 -12.42
C ARG A 395 21.99 -36.60 -11.74
N VAL A 396 21.02 -37.02 -10.94
CA VAL A 396 20.09 -36.10 -10.23
C VAL A 396 20.66 -35.66 -8.87
N ARG A 397 21.69 -36.33 -8.33
CA ARG A 397 22.47 -35.76 -7.22
C ARG A 397 23.22 -34.52 -7.72
N PRO A 398 23.12 -33.35 -7.06
CA PRO A 398 23.69 -32.12 -7.59
C PRO A 398 25.21 -32.22 -7.60
N LYS A 399 25.80 -32.49 -8.77
CA LYS A 399 27.17 -32.08 -9.07
C LYS A 399 27.09 -30.69 -9.68
N ASP A 400 27.53 -29.72 -8.90
CA ASP A 400 28.14 -28.48 -9.38
C ASP A 400 27.34 -27.67 -10.40
N ILE A 401 26.11 -27.29 -10.06
CA ILE A 401 25.46 -26.16 -10.71
C ILE A 401 25.10 -25.20 -9.58
N TRP A 402 25.61 -23.97 -9.67
CA TRP A 402 25.48 -22.88 -8.70
C TRP A 402 26.53 -22.85 -7.58
N LYS A 403 27.79 -22.65 -7.98
CA LYS A 403 28.67 -21.71 -7.24
C LYS A 403 28.82 -20.40 -8.02
N PRO A 404 28.99 -19.28 -7.29
CA PRO A 404 28.60 -17.94 -7.67
C PRO A 404 29.80 -17.13 -8.16
N VAL A 405 29.58 -15.83 -8.38
CA VAL A 405 30.55 -14.74 -8.61
C VAL A 405 30.57 -14.29 -10.08
N LEU A 406 29.61 -13.42 -10.40
CA LEU A 406 29.89 -12.28 -11.24
C LEU A 406 30.85 -11.37 -10.45
N LYS A 407 32.15 -11.50 -10.74
CA LYS A 407 33.09 -10.39 -10.66
C LYS A 407 34.04 -10.49 -11.84
N ASN A 408 33.91 -9.46 -12.69
CA ASN A 408 34.99 -8.64 -13.23
C ASN A 408 36.05 -9.41 -14.05
N THR A 409 36.40 -9.01 -15.27
CA THR A 409 36.68 -7.64 -15.70
C THR A 409 36.92 -7.70 -17.20
N ALA A 410 36.41 -6.71 -17.92
CA ALA A 410 37.12 -5.93 -18.94
C ALA A 410 37.91 -6.66 -20.05
N LEU A 411 37.58 -6.23 -21.29
CA LEU A 411 38.50 -6.01 -22.42
C LEU A 411 39.03 -7.33 -23.04
N THR A 412 39.17 -7.52 -24.34
CA THR A 412 39.28 -6.64 -25.51
C THR A 412 39.44 -7.58 -26.71
N LEU A 413 39.04 -7.09 -27.89
CA LEU A 413 39.69 -7.35 -29.18
C LEU A 413 39.66 -8.79 -29.68
N GLU A 414 38.93 -9.04 -30.76
CA GLU A 414 39.44 -9.10 -32.15
C GLU A 414 38.99 -10.49 -32.63
N SER A 415 38.61 -10.75 -33.86
CA SER A 415 38.54 -9.99 -35.09
C SER A 415 37.88 -10.92 -36.12
N VAL A 416 37.25 -10.35 -37.14
CA VAL A 416 37.42 -10.76 -38.55
C VAL A 416 37.05 -12.22 -38.85
N SER A 417 35.89 -12.50 -39.45
CA SER A 417 35.67 -12.59 -40.91
C SER A 417 34.73 -13.79 -41.09
N THR A 418 33.81 -13.91 -42.03
CA THR A 418 33.58 -13.26 -43.31
C THR A 418 32.17 -13.67 -43.73
N SER A 419 31.54 -12.85 -44.57
CA SER A 419 30.62 -13.21 -45.67
C SER A 419 30.39 -14.71 -45.91
N THR A 420 29.19 -15.16 -46.26
CA THR A 420 28.64 -14.92 -47.60
C THR A 420 27.14 -15.21 -47.67
N GLN A 421 26.48 -14.39 -48.47
CA GLN A 421 25.13 -14.47 -49.01
C GLN A 421 24.70 -15.88 -49.44
N LEU A 422 23.40 -16.19 -49.38
CA LEU A 422 22.55 -16.22 -50.59
C LEU A 422 21.06 -16.43 -50.25
N SER A 423 20.28 -15.67 -51.01
CA SER A 423 18.84 -15.58 -51.18
C SER A 423 18.14 -16.83 -51.71
N ALA A 424 16.82 -16.90 -51.48
CA ALA A 424 15.72 -17.30 -52.39
C ALA A 424 14.65 -18.10 -51.61
N SER A 425 13.51 -17.50 -51.23
CA SER A 425 12.22 -17.51 -51.96
C SER A 425 11.67 -18.93 -52.16
N THR A 426 10.59 -19.34 -51.51
CA THR A 426 9.17 -19.41 -52.00
C THR A 426 8.49 -20.39 -51.03
N ASP A 427 7.26 -20.29 -50.53
CA ASP A 427 6.03 -19.58 -50.87
C ASP A 427 5.34 -19.02 -49.61
#